data_AF-A0A6U3XU07-F1
#
_entry.id   AF-A0A6U3XU07-F1
#
_cell.length_a   1.000
_cell.length_b   1.000
_cell.length_c   1.000
_cell.angle_alpha   90.00
_cell.angle_beta   90.00
_cell.angle_gamma   90.00
#
_symmetry.space_group_name_H-M   'P 1'
#
loop_
_entity.id
_entity.type
_entity.pdbx_description
1 polymer ?
#
loop_
_entity_poly.entity_id
_entity_poly.type
_entity_poly.pdbx_seq_one_letter_code
_entity_poly.pdbx_strand_id
1 'polypeptide(L)'
;MEIPPHIISMIGHSLLFMLALGMSATVDSNSLMTQVRNTKAITTGIFMQFIILPFLGFLTVKMFQMENLSGLMLLIVTSSPGGSFSNWWCSVFNADLALSITMTSISTVLAMVMLPLNLYVYSSLAFGDEVDVMRMLDFKELATSLAVVITAVTIGVMASTKKKSHNFNVHANYLGTFAGVCLAIMAMTIAITMRDEVKVWDQEWSFFVAVMIPPTFGLLLSNAVTTYRGLKKPERVTASIETSAQNCAIAISVALTMFNGQDLAEAICVPFFYGLATFLVIGTYCVIAWKAGWTKAPPSEPLWKVITCSYEVAAAEQLEKHGVEVQLADEDIPACGVGTCIKYCHGHEADGVASLDGIVNEDGGKHEKMIAQPAHKKESKQPVDLALDWLKKLGYQMKESFAGDETTSTPGQQEMV
;
A
#
# COMPACT_ATOMS: atom_id res chain seq x y z
N MET A 1 -38.20 8.65 3.75
CA MET A 1 -37.68 10.00 4.04
C MET A 1 -36.63 10.27 2.98
N GLU A 2 -36.98 11.01 1.93
CA GLU A 2 -36.01 11.35 0.89
C GLU A 2 -35.01 12.34 1.49
N ILE A 3 -33.72 11.96 1.50
CA ILE A 3 -32.66 12.84 1.97
C ILE A 3 -32.52 13.94 0.91
N PRO A 4 -32.62 15.22 1.29
CA PRO A 4 -32.45 16.32 0.34
C PRO A 4 -31.10 16.24 -0.39
N PRO A 5 -31.03 16.51 -1.71
CA PRO A 5 -29.80 16.40 -2.49
C PRO A 5 -28.62 17.21 -1.93
N HIS A 6 -28.90 18.40 -1.38
CA HIS A 6 -27.87 19.24 -0.75
C HIS A 6 -27.22 18.58 0.47
N ILE A 7 -27.97 17.77 1.24
CA ILE A 7 -27.42 17.05 2.39
C ILE A 7 -26.49 15.94 1.93
N ILE A 8 -26.86 15.22 0.87
CA ILE A 8 -26.01 14.17 0.27
C ILE A 8 -24.69 14.77 -0.20
N SER A 9 -24.74 15.89 -0.93
CA SER A 9 -23.55 16.60 -1.38
C SER A 9 -22.69 17.10 -0.21
N MET A 10 -23.27 17.70 0.84
CA MET A 10 -22.52 18.14 2.02
C MET A 10 -21.81 16.99 2.76
N ILE A 11 -22.50 15.86 2.92
CA ILE A 11 -21.91 14.65 3.53
C ILE A 11 -20.80 14.10 2.62
N GLY A 12 -21.03 14.03 1.31
CA GLY A 12 -20.03 13.61 0.32
C GLY A 12 -18.75 14.45 0.39
N HIS A 13 -18.85 15.77 0.34
CA HIS A 13 -17.71 16.69 0.49
C HIS A 13 -16.99 16.54 1.83
N SER A 14 -17.72 16.32 2.93
CA SER A 14 -17.13 16.14 4.25
C SER A 14 -16.33 14.84 4.35
N LEU A 15 -16.88 13.74 3.82
CA LEU A 15 -16.19 12.46 3.78
C LEU A 15 -15.00 12.48 2.82
N LEU A 16 -15.11 13.17 1.68
CA LEU A 16 -14.00 13.42 0.76
C LEU A 16 -12.85 14.15 1.43
N PHE A 17 -13.18 15.21 2.18
CA PHE A 17 -12.18 15.96 2.92
C PHE A 17 -11.47 15.07 3.93
N MET A 18 -12.21 14.26 4.71
CA MET A 18 -11.61 13.32 5.66
C MET A 18 -10.76 12.24 4.98
N LEU A 19 -11.21 11.71 3.85
CA LEU A 19 -10.48 10.75 3.03
C LEU A 19 -9.15 11.35 2.53
N ALA A 20 -9.23 12.50 1.84
CA ALA A 20 -8.06 13.16 1.27
C ALA A 20 -7.08 13.64 2.34
N LEU A 21 -7.57 14.16 3.47
CA LEU A 21 -6.75 14.54 4.62
C LEU A 21 -6.09 13.33 5.26
N GLY A 22 -6.84 12.26 5.50
CA GLY A 22 -6.33 11.03 6.11
C GLY A 22 -5.20 10.42 5.27
N MET A 23 -5.40 10.30 3.96
CA MET A 23 -4.39 9.77 3.03
C MET A 23 -3.15 10.65 2.93
N SER A 24 -3.32 11.96 2.76
CA SER A 24 -2.18 12.88 2.66
C SER A 24 -1.40 13.01 3.98
N ALA A 25 -2.05 12.79 5.12
CA ALA A 25 -1.39 12.70 6.41
C ALA A 25 -0.62 11.38 6.63
N THR A 26 -0.76 10.38 5.75
CA THR A 26 0.07 9.17 5.79
C THR A 26 1.47 9.34 5.19
N VAL A 27 1.72 10.49 4.53
CA VAL A 27 2.96 10.78 3.81
C VAL A 27 4.13 10.88 4.79
N ASP A 28 4.80 9.75 5.04
CA ASP A 28 5.98 9.71 5.90
C ASP A 28 7.24 10.18 5.17
N SER A 29 7.67 11.40 5.48
CA SER A 29 8.88 12.02 4.93
C SER A 29 10.16 11.18 5.10
N ASN A 30 10.27 10.37 6.17
CA ASN A 30 11.47 9.56 6.42
C ASN A 30 11.50 8.29 5.56
N SER A 31 10.37 7.59 5.47
CA SER A 31 10.20 6.45 4.56
C SER A 31 10.34 6.87 3.10
N LEU A 32 9.79 8.04 2.73
CA LEU A 32 10.01 8.66 1.42
C LEU A 32 11.50 8.87 1.14
N MET A 33 12.24 9.51 2.06
CA MET A 33 13.67 9.79 1.83
C MET A 33 14.52 8.53 1.63
N THR A 34 14.15 7.44 2.30
CA THR A 34 14.85 6.15 2.17
C THR A 34 14.56 5.50 0.82
N GLN A 35 13.29 5.50 0.40
CA GLN A 35 12.85 4.81 -0.81
C GLN A 35 12.97 5.64 -2.10
N VAL A 36 13.09 6.98 -2.00
CA VAL A 36 13.34 7.88 -3.15
C VAL A 36 14.63 7.53 -3.91
N ARG A 37 15.56 6.84 -3.23
CA ARG A 37 16.77 6.27 -3.86
C ARG A 37 16.44 5.19 -4.89
N ASN A 38 15.29 4.52 -4.81
CA ASN A 38 14.79 3.63 -5.85
C ASN A 38 14.09 4.42 -6.97
N THR A 39 14.86 5.32 -7.60
CA THR A 39 14.36 6.25 -8.62
C THR A 39 13.76 5.52 -9.82
N LYS A 40 14.27 4.32 -10.17
CA LYS A 40 13.74 3.50 -11.27
C LYS A 40 12.30 3.06 -10.99
N ALA A 41 12.01 2.58 -9.79
CA ALA A 41 10.66 2.14 -9.44
C ALA A 41 9.69 3.32 -9.37
N ILE A 42 10.07 4.40 -8.69
CA ILE A 42 9.21 5.57 -8.50
C ILE A 42 8.89 6.26 -9.84
N THR A 43 9.89 6.51 -10.69
CA THR A 43 9.66 7.14 -12.01
C THR A 43 8.80 6.27 -12.92
N THR A 44 8.98 4.95 -12.88
CA THR A 44 8.12 4.02 -13.62
C THR A 44 6.70 4.05 -13.10
N GLY A 45 6.52 4.05 -11.78
CA GLY A 45 5.22 4.16 -11.12
C GLY A 45 4.46 5.42 -11.52
N ILE A 46 5.08 6.59 -11.38
CA ILE A 46 4.48 7.88 -11.74
C ILE A 46 4.09 7.91 -13.22
N PHE A 47 4.97 7.42 -14.09
CA PHE A 47 4.70 7.37 -15.54
C PHE A 47 3.52 6.43 -15.85
N MET A 48 3.48 5.26 -15.24
CA MET A 48 2.36 4.33 -15.40
C MET A 48 1.05 4.92 -14.88
N GLN A 49 1.10 5.58 -13.73
CA GLN A 49 -0.06 6.12 -13.02
C GLN A 49 -0.71 7.31 -13.73
N PHE A 50 0.07 8.28 -14.21
CA PHE A 50 -0.49 9.53 -14.75
C PHE A 50 -0.40 9.68 -16.26
N ILE A 51 0.31 8.79 -16.96
CA ILE A 51 0.40 8.84 -18.42
C ILE A 51 -0.26 7.62 -19.03
N ILE A 52 0.20 6.41 -18.68
CA ILE A 52 -0.28 5.19 -19.31
C ILE A 52 -1.71 4.85 -18.91
N LEU A 53 -2.04 4.89 -17.63
CA LEU A 53 -3.37 4.48 -17.18
C LEU A 53 -4.50 5.42 -17.65
N PRO A 54 -4.37 6.76 -17.57
CA PRO A 54 -5.36 7.69 -18.14
C PRO A 54 -5.49 7.51 -19.66
N PHE A 55 -4.37 7.27 -20.36
CA PHE A 55 -4.39 6.97 -21.78
C PHE A 55 -5.15 5.68 -22.10
N LEU A 56 -4.98 4.61 -21.30
CA LEU A 56 -5.76 3.38 -21.44
C LEU A 56 -7.25 3.61 -21.18
N GLY A 57 -7.59 4.43 -20.18
CA GLY A 57 -8.96 4.87 -19.94
C GLY A 57 -9.55 5.57 -21.16
N PHE A 58 -8.84 6.57 -21.70
CA PHE A 58 -9.23 7.28 -22.92
C PHE A 58 -9.42 6.35 -24.13
N LEU A 59 -8.46 5.45 -24.38
CA LEU A 59 -8.58 4.48 -25.47
C LEU A 59 -9.83 3.61 -25.31
N THR A 60 -10.13 3.19 -24.08
CA THR A 60 -11.30 2.37 -23.78
C THR A 60 -12.58 3.14 -24.06
N VAL A 61 -12.69 4.39 -23.59
CA VAL A 61 -13.84 5.27 -23.87
C VAL A 61 -14.08 5.40 -25.37
N LYS A 62 -13.02 5.64 -26.16
CA LYS A 62 -13.13 5.76 -27.62
C LYS A 62 -13.47 4.44 -28.32
N MET A 63 -12.83 3.33 -27.93
CA MET A 63 -13.00 2.03 -28.57
C MET A 63 -14.40 1.45 -28.35
N PHE A 64 -14.95 1.63 -27.16
CA PHE A 64 -16.27 1.11 -26.79
C PHE A 64 -17.39 2.13 -26.98
N GLN A 65 -17.08 3.34 -27.46
CA GLN A 65 -18.02 4.45 -27.62
C GLN A 65 -18.87 4.64 -26.36
N MET A 66 -18.21 4.65 -25.20
CA MET A 66 -18.91 4.74 -23.92
C MET A 66 -19.72 6.03 -23.85
N GLU A 67 -20.89 5.95 -23.22
CA GLU A 67 -21.71 7.10 -22.90
C GLU A 67 -20.90 8.17 -22.16
N ASN A 68 -21.21 9.45 -22.42
CA ASN A 68 -20.43 10.59 -21.94
C ASN A 68 -20.22 10.56 -20.42
N LEU A 69 -21.27 10.26 -19.66
CA LEU A 69 -21.23 10.22 -18.21
C LEU A 69 -20.35 9.07 -17.70
N SER A 70 -20.63 7.85 -18.14
CA SER A 70 -19.84 6.66 -17.79
C SER A 70 -18.37 6.77 -18.23
N GLY A 71 -18.12 7.32 -19.42
CA GLY A 71 -16.77 7.55 -19.94
C GLY A 71 -16.01 8.60 -19.13
N LEU A 72 -16.66 9.71 -18.76
CA LEU A 72 -16.08 10.74 -17.89
C LEU A 72 -15.68 10.15 -16.54
N MET A 73 -16.54 9.32 -15.94
CA MET A 73 -16.23 8.64 -14.68
C MET A 73 -15.06 7.66 -14.82
N LEU A 74 -14.93 6.96 -15.95
CA LEU A 74 -13.78 6.08 -16.19
C LEU A 74 -12.47 6.89 -16.30
N LEU A 75 -12.51 8.06 -16.94
CA LEU A 75 -11.37 8.97 -17.00
C LEU A 75 -10.98 9.51 -15.63
N ILE A 76 -11.96 9.83 -14.77
CA ILE A 76 -11.70 10.26 -13.38
C ILE A 76 -11.04 9.12 -12.59
N VAL A 77 -11.54 7.90 -12.69
CA VAL A 77 -10.96 6.73 -11.99
C VAL A 77 -9.53 6.48 -12.45
N THR A 78 -9.28 6.46 -13.77
CA THR A 78 -7.95 6.19 -14.33
C THR A 78 -6.94 7.32 -14.15
N SER A 79 -7.41 8.54 -13.90
CA SER A 79 -6.58 9.72 -13.58
C SER A 79 -6.40 9.95 -12.08
N SER A 80 -7.05 9.16 -11.24
CA SER A 80 -6.89 9.22 -9.79
C SER A 80 -5.50 8.73 -9.38
N PRO A 81 -4.99 9.11 -8.19
CA PRO A 81 -3.80 8.48 -7.62
C PRO A 81 -4.10 7.04 -7.14
N GLY A 82 -3.03 6.32 -6.79
CA GLY A 82 -3.14 5.03 -6.11
C GLY A 82 -3.95 5.12 -4.80
N GLY A 83 -4.56 4.02 -4.38
CA GLY A 83 -5.41 3.95 -3.18
C GLY A 83 -4.85 3.04 -2.10
N SER A 84 -5.31 3.20 -0.85
CA SER A 84 -4.86 2.37 0.30
C SER A 84 -5.04 0.86 0.13
N PHE A 85 -5.90 0.42 -0.80
CA PHE A 85 -6.04 -0.99 -1.14
C PHE A 85 -4.78 -1.57 -1.82
N SER A 86 -3.98 -0.77 -2.54
CA SER A 86 -2.71 -1.24 -3.09
C SER A 86 -1.73 -1.64 -1.99
N ASN A 87 -1.65 -0.81 -0.94
CA ASN A 87 -0.85 -1.08 0.27
C ASN A 87 -1.32 -2.37 0.95
N TRP A 88 -2.64 -2.57 1.05
CA TRP A 88 -3.21 -3.80 1.61
C TRP A 88 -2.81 -5.04 0.79
N TRP A 89 -2.96 -5.01 -0.54
CA TRP A 89 -2.52 -6.11 -1.41
C TRP A 89 -1.03 -6.38 -1.31
N CYS A 90 -0.20 -5.34 -1.29
CA CYS A 90 1.24 -5.47 -1.13
C CYS A 90 1.61 -6.09 0.21
N SER A 91 0.93 -5.69 1.29
CA SER A 91 1.13 -6.27 2.62
C SER A 91 0.71 -7.75 2.66
N VAL A 92 -0.49 -8.07 2.18
CA VAL A 92 -1.06 -9.43 2.24
C VAL A 92 -0.25 -10.43 1.42
N PHE A 93 0.22 -10.03 0.23
CA PHE A 93 1.00 -10.89 -0.63
C PHE A 93 2.50 -10.76 -0.44
N ASN A 94 2.95 -10.03 0.59
CA ASN A 94 4.35 -9.84 0.90
C ASN A 94 5.14 -9.27 -0.30
N ALA A 95 4.56 -8.31 -1.03
CA ALA A 95 5.30 -7.52 -2.02
C ALA A 95 6.20 -6.49 -1.32
N ASP A 96 6.68 -5.47 -2.04
CA ASP A 96 7.39 -4.36 -1.43
C ASP A 96 6.39 -3.31 -0.90
N LEU A 97 6.01 -3.42 0.39
CA LEU A 97 5.04 -2.52 1.03
C LEU A 97 5.58 -1.09 1.17
N ALA A 98 6.86 -0.94 1.53
CA ALA A 98 7.49 0.39 1.67
C ALA A 98 7.49 1.15 0.34
N LEU A 99 7.74 0.45 -0.77
CA LEU A 99 7.61 1.00 -2.11
C LEU A 99 6.17 1.41 -2.43
N SER A 100 5.18 0.59 -2.09
CA SER A 100 3.75 0.88 -2.32
C SER A 100 3.36 2.19 -1.64
N ILE A 101 3.62 2.29 -0.32
CA ILE A 101 3.30 3.47 0.48
C ILE A 101 3.98 4.72 -0.10
N THR A 102 5.24 4.59 -0.53
CA THR A 102 6.00 5.68 -1.16
C THR A 102 5.37 6.12 -2.48
N MET A 103 5.02 5.18 -3.36
CA MET A 103 4.41 5.47 -4.65
C MET A 103 3.00 6.09 -4.48
N THR A 104 2.19 5.58 -3.56
CA THR A 104 0.88 6.15 -3.23
C THR A 104 1.02 7.56 -2.67
N SER A 105 1.98 7.78 -1.77
CA SER A 105 2.25 9.10 -1.18
C SER A 105 2.64 10.13 -2.23
N ILE A 106 3.59 9.77 -3.11
CA ILE A 106 4.04 10.68 -4.18
C ILE A 106 2.91 10.93 -5.18
N SER A 107 2.19 9.88 -5.59
CA SER A 107 1.07 10.03 -6.53
C SER A 107 -0.05 10.87 -5.96
N THR A 108 -0.38 10.74 -4.66
CA THR A 108 -1.39 11.57 -3.99
C THR A 108 -1.04 13.06 -4.06
N VAL A 109 0.24 13.42 -3.86
CA VAL A 109 0.69 14.81 -3.98
C VAL A 109 0.64 15.28 -5.44
N LEU A 110 1.11 14.46 -6.39
CA LEU A 110 1.11 14.81 -7.81
C LEU A 110 -0.31 14.91 -8.42
N ALA A 111 -1.27 14.16 -7.87
CA ALA A 111 -2.65 14.15 -8.33
C ALA A 111 -3.32 15.52 -8.23
N MET A 112 -2.88 16.41 -7.32
CA MET A 112 -3.41 17.78 -7.23
C MET A 112 -3.34 18.55 -8.56
N VAL A 113 -2.35 18.23 -9.39
CA VAL A 113 -2.17 18.85 -10.71
C VAL A 113 -2.50 17.87 -11.83
N MET A 114 -2.05 16.61 -11.71
CA MET A 114 -2.18 15.64 -12.79
C MET A 114 -3.63 15.19 -13.02
N LEU A 115 -4.45 15.07 -11.96
CA LEU A 115 -5.84 14.64 -12.10
C LEU A 115 -6.68 15.66 -12.90
N PRO A 116 -6.74 16.96 -12.55
CA PRO A 116 -7.50 17.92 -13.33
C PRO A 116 -6.92 18.12 -14.74
N LEU A 117 -5.59 18.04 -14.89
CA LEU A 117 -4.94 18.16 -16.20
C LEU A 117 -5.32 17.00 -17.13
N ASN A 118 -5.21 15.76 -16.65
CA ASN A 118 -5.60 14.57 -17.42
C ASN A 118 -7.09 14.59 -17.75
N LEU A 119 -7.93 15.01 -16.81
CA LEU A 119 -9.36 15.13 -17.07
C LEU A 119 -9.64 16.14 -18.19
N TYR A 120 -9.02 17.33 -18.14
CA TYR A 120 -9.16 18.34 -19.18
C TYR A 120 -8.70 17.84 -20.57
N VAL A 121 -7.52 17.21 -20.63
CA VAL A 121 -6.95 16.72 -21.90
C VAL A 121 -7.75 15.54 -22.46
N TYR A 122 -8.04 14.52 -21.66
CA TYR A 122 -8.67 13.31 -22.18
C TYR A 122 -10.18 13.46 -22.39
N SER A 123 -10.89 14.27 -21.60
CA SER A 123 -12.31 14.53 -21.85
C SER A 123 -12.53 15.32 -23.13
N SER A 124 -11.73 16.36 -23.39
CA SER A 124 -11.80 17.13 -24.64
C SER A 124 -11.50 16.26 -25.87
N LEU A 125 -10.50 15.38 -25.79
CA LEU A 125 -10.18 14.45 -26.87
C LEU A 125 -11.24 13.35 -27.04
N ALA A 126 -11.86 12.88 -25.96
CA ALA A 126 -12.83 11.78 -25.98
C ALA A 126 -14.17 12.23 -26.57
N PHE A 127 -14.67 13.38 -26.12
CA PHE A 127 -16.03 13.83 -26.40
C PHE A 127 -16.12 14.97 -27.43
N GLY A 128 -14.99 15.58 -27.80
CA GLY A 128 -14.95 16.69 -28.76
C GLY A 128 -15.66 17.95 -28.25
N ASP A 129 -16.03 18.85 -29.18
CA ASP A 129 -16.81 20.07 -28.88
C ASP A 129 -18.32 19.80 -28.73
N GLU A 130 -18.81 18.57 -29.01
CA GLU A 130 -20.23 18.22 -28.97
C GLU A 130 -20.78 18.10 -27.55
N VAL A 131 -19.93 17.67 -26.63
CA VAL A 131 -20.19 17.80 -25.20
C VAL A 131 -19.50 19.08 -24.79
N ASP A 132 -20.29 20.11 -24.51
CA ASP A 132 -19.79 21.20 -23.71
C ASP A 132 -19.47 20.59 -22.33
N VAL A 133 -18.27 20.03 -22.19
CA VAL A 133 -17.76 19.47 -20.94
C VAL A 133 -17.84 20.56 -19.85
N MET A 134 -17.88 21.84 -20.25
CA MET A 134 -18.18 23.01 -19.43
C MET A 134 -19.64 23.18 -18.98
N ARG A 135 -20.61 22.51 -19.60
CA ARG A 135 -22.01 22.46 -19.15
C ARG A 135 -22.33 21.27 -18.26
N MET A 136 -21.68 20.12 -18.45
CA MET A 136 -21.86 18.95 -17.56
C MET A 136 -21.04 19.09 -16.27
N LEU A 137 -19.84 19.68 -16.34
CA LEU A 137 -19.09 20.06 -15.16
C LEU A 137 -19.48 21.51 -14.87
N ASP A 138 -20.38 21.74 -13.91
CA ASP A 138 -20.46 23.09 -13.32
C ASP A 138 -19.05 23.41 -12.82
N PHE A 139 -18.37 24.31 -13.52
CA PHE A 139 -16.98 24.67 -13.23
C PHE A 139 -16.81 25.07 -11.78
N LYS A 140 -17.88 25.60 -11.18
CA LYS A 140 -17.95 25.90 -9.77
C LYS A 140 -17.87 24.64 -8.91
N GLU A 141 -18.66 23.61 -9.19
CA GLU A 141 -18.67 22.35 -8.43
C GLU A 141 -17.39 21.52 -8.64
N LEU A 142 -16.85 21.51 -9.85
CA LEU A 142 -15.55 20.89 -10.10
C LEU A 142 -14.45 21.64 -9.34
N ALA A 143 -14.43 22.98 -9.41
CA ALA A 143 -13.44 23.80 -8.73
C ALA A 143 -13.57 23.73 -7.21
N THR A 144 -14.78 23.64 -6.65
CA THR A 144 -14.99 23.44 -5.21
C THR A 144 -14.51 22.07 -4.79
N SER A 145 -14.84 21.00 -5.51
CA SER A 145 -14.35 19.65 -5.22
C SER A 145 -12.82 19.58 -5.29
N LEU A 146 -12.21 20.16 -6.33
CA LEU A 146 -10.75 20.27 -6.43
C LEU A 146 -10.17 21.10 -5.29
N ALA A 147 -10.78 22.23 -4.93
CA ALA A 147 -10.33 23.06 -3.82
C ALA A 147 -10.41 22.33 -2.48
N VAL A 148 -11.48 21.55 -2.23
CA VAL A 148 -11.63 20.70 -1.05
C VAL A 148 -10.52 19.67 -0.98
N VAL A 149 -10.24 18.96 -2.09
CA VAL A 149 -9.17 17.95 -2.16
C VAL A 149 -7.80 18.60 -1.94
N ILE A 150 -7.49 19.68 -2.65
CA ILE A 150 -6.21 20.40 -2.53
C ILE A 150 -6.01 20.90 -1.09
N THR A 151 -7.06 21.45 -0.48
CA THR A 151 -7.02 21.95 0.91
C THR A 151 -6.78 20.80 1.88
N ALA A 152 -7.53 19.69 1.75
CA ALA A 152 -7.38 18.50 2.59
C ALA A 152 -5.97 17.91 2.48
N VAL A 153 -5.46 17.77 1.25
CA VAL A 153 -4.12 17.24 0.97
C VAL A 153 -3.04 18.14 1.57
N THR A 154 -3.15 19.45 1.37
CA THR A 154 -2.20 20.43 1.91
C THR A 154 -2.15 20.35 3.44
N ILE A 155 -3.32 20.32 4.10
CA ILE A 155 -3.40 20.20 5.56
C ILE A 155 -2.83 18.87 6.03
N GLY A 156 -3.14 17.75 5.38
CA GLY A 156 -2.67 16.44 5.79
C GLY A 156 -1.15 16.29 5.66
N VAL A 157 -0.56 16.72 4.54
CA VAL A 157 0.92 16.73 4.37
C VAL A 157 1.57 17.66 5.41
N MET A 158 1.00 18.85 5.65
CA MET A 158 1.49 19.75 6.69
C MET A 158 1.40 19.14 8.09
N ALA A 159 0.33 18.38 8.38
CA ALA A 159 0.16 17.70 9.66
C ALA A 159 1.19 16.57 9.82
N SER A 160 1.42 15.77 8.78
CA SER A 160 2.40 14.67 8.81
C SER A 160 3.84 15.18 8.95
N THR A 161 4.20 16.24 8.24
CA THR A 161 5.55 16.85 8.33
C THR A 161 5.81 17.49 9.70
N LYS A 162 4.79 18.04 10.36
CA LYS A 162 4.89 18.60 11.72
C LYS A 162 4.87 17.53 12.80
N LYS A 163 3.93 16.58 12.72
CA LYS A 163 3.84 15.43 13.63
C LYS A 163 4.54 14.24 12.99
N LYS A 164 5.88 14.24 13.05
CA LYS A 164 6.76 13.14 12.62
C LYS A 164 6.62 11.89 13.51
N SER A 165 5.40 11.38 13.65
CA SER A 165 5.05 10.25 14.51
C SER A 165 4.38 9.17 13.67
N HIS A 166 4.94 7.96 13.71
CA HIS A 166 4.37 6.80 13.03
C HIS A 166 2.92 6.54 13.47
N ASN A 167 2.64 6.61 14.78
CA ASN A 167 1.30 6.42 15.32
C ASN A 167 0.30 7.43 14.74
N PHE A 168 0.70 8.68 14.53
CA PHE A 168 -0.16 9.67 13.90
C PHE A 168 -0.51 9.28 12.46
N ASN A 169 0.48 8.89 11.66
CA ASN A 169 0.27 8.48 10.27
C ASN A 169 -0.63 7.24 10.17
N VAL A 170 -0.49 6.29 11.10
CA VAL A 170 -1.36 5.10 11.18
C VAL A 170 -2.81 5.49 11.52
N HIS A 171 -3.03 6.34 12.53
CA HIS A 171 -4.38 6.80 12.87
C HIS A 171 -5.02 7.63 11.75
N ALA A 172 -4.23 8.46 11.06
CA ALA A 172 -4.69 9.20 9.90
C ALA A 172 -5.10 8.27 8.74
N ASN A 173 -4.32 7.20 8.50
CA ASN A 173 -4.69 6.17 7.54
C ASN A 173 -6.03 5.50 7.90
N TYR A 174 -6.24 5.17 9.18
CA TYR A 174 -7.51 4.59 9.63
C TYR A 174 -8.68 5.56 9.44
N LEU A 175 -8.50 6.85 9.75
CA LEU A 175 -9.52 7.87 9.51
C LEU A 175 -9.88 7.97 8.01
N GLY A 176 -8.87 8.06 7.14
CA GLY A 176 -9.07 8.12 5.70
C GLY A 176 -9.75 6.87 5.14
N THR A 177 -9.29 5.69 5.59
CA THR A 177 -9.89 4.40 5.21
C THR A 177 -11.35 4.31 5.68
N PHE A 178 -11.64 4.71 6.92
CA PHE A 178 -13.00 4.74 7.45
C PHE A 178 -13.89 5.67 6.62
N ALA A 179 -13.43 6.89 6.31
CA ALA A 179 -14.16 7.82 5.46
C ALA A 179 -14.41 7.25 4.04
N GLY A 180 -13.42 6.58 3.45
CA GLY A 180 -13.55 5.89 2.17
C GLY A 180 -14.55 4.74 2.19
N VAL A 181 -14.58 3.93 3.25
CA VAL A 181 -15.57 2.87 3.45
C VAL A 181 -16.98 3.47 3.62
N CYS A 182 -17.12 4.54 4.41
CA CYS A 182 -18.39 5.25 4.53
C CYS A 182 -18.87 5.81 3.19
N LEU A 183 -17.99 6.39 2.37
CA LEU A 183 -18.30 6.83 1.01
C LEU A 183 -18.80 5.68 0.13
N ALA A 184 -18.09 4.54 0.16
CA ALA A 184 -18.48 3.37 -0.61
C ALA A 184 -19.86 2.82 -0.16
N ILE A 185 -20.12 2.74 1.14
CA ILE A 185 -21.42 2.30 1.69
C ILE A 185 -22.52 3.27 1.30
N MET A 186 -22.27 4.58 1.39
CA MET A 186 -23.24 5.61 1.01
C MET A 186 -23.57 5.52 -0.48
N ALA A 187 -22.54 5.42 -1.34
CA ALA A 187 -22.71 5.27 -2.78
C ALA A 187 -23.49 3.99 -3.14
N MET A 188 -23.19 2.88 -2.47
CA MET A 188 -23.94 1.63 -2.64
C MET A 188 -25.39 1.75 -2.18
N THR A 189 -25.64 2.43 -1.06
CA THR A 189 -27.00 2.64 -0.55
C THR A 189 -27.81 3.49 -1.53
N ILE A 190 -27.21 4.54 -2.09
CA ILE A 190 -27.84 5.37 -3.14
C ILE A 190 -28.13 4.51 -4.38
N ALA A 191 -27.16 3.74 -4.87
CA ALA A 191 -27.35 2.88 -6.03
C ALA A 191 -28.45 1.81 -5.82
N ILE A 192 -28.56 1.23 -4.61
CA ILE A 192 -29.59 0.24 -4.29
C ILE A 192 -30.97 0.89 -4.12
N THR A 193 -31.05 2.08 -3.52
CA THR A 193 -32.33 2.78 -3.33
C THR A 193 -32.90 3.32 -4.65
N MET A 194 -32.03 3.64 -5.61
CA MET A 194 -32.42 4.05 -6.97
C MET A 194 -32.58 2.86 -7.96
N ARG A 195 -32.57 1.62 -7.46
CA ARG A 195 -32.58 0.39 -8.27
C ARG A 195 -33.80 0.23 -9.18
N ASP A 196 -34.93 0.84 -8.82
CA ASP A 196 -36.14 0.80 -9.63
C ASP A 196 -36.04 1.72 -10.88
N GLU A 197 -35.12 2.69 -10.87
CA GLU A 197 -34.88 3.62 -11.98
C GLU A 197 -33.57 3.33 -12.73
N VAL A 198 -32.53 2.86 -12.03
CA VAL A 198 -31.23 2.48 -12.61
C VAL A 198 -30.96 1.01 -12.35
N LYS A 199 -30.98 0.21 -13.42
CA LYS A 199 -30.59 -1.20 -13.34
C LYS A 199 -29.06 -1.30 -13.34
N VAL A 200 -28.47 -1.16 -12.17
CA VAL A 200 -27.01 -1.27 -11.92
C VAL A 200 -26.40 -2.53 -12.53
N TRP A 201 -27.16 -3.61 -12.60
CA TRP A 201 -26.72 -4.91 -13.14
C TRP A 201 -27.13 -5.16 -14.60
N ASP A 202 -28.01 -4.34 -15.18
CA ASP A 202 -28.49 -4.47 -16.57
C ASP A 202 -27.73 -3.50 -17.48
N GLN A 203 -26.40 -3.47 -17.30
CA GLN A 203 -25.50 -2.75 -18.19
C GLN A 203 -25.18 -3.62 -19.39
N GLU A 204 -24.89 -3.00 -20.53
CA GLU A 204 -24.43 -3.76 -21.69
C GLU A 204 -23.13 -4.51 -21.39
N TRP A 205 -22.94 -5.67 -22.03
CA TRP A 205 -21.71 -6.46 -21.86
C TRP A 205 -20.44 -5.67 -22.20
N SER A 206 -20.55 -4.72 -23.13
CA SER A 206 -19.51 -3.79 -23.57
C SER A 206 -18.99 -2.94 -22.40
N PHE A 207 -19.87 -2.48 -21.52
CA PHE A 207 -19.53 -1.71 -20.32
C PHE A 207 -18.62 -2.50 -19.37
N PHE A 208 -18.98 -3.75 -19.05
CA PHE A 208 -18.18 -4.57 -18.15
C PHE A 208 -16.79 -4.85 -18.72
N VAL A 209 -16.70 -5.13 -20.03
CA VAL A 209 -15.42 -5.33 -20.71
C VAL A 209 -14.59 -4.04 -20.68
N ALA A 210 -15.21 -2.91 -20.99
CA ALA A 210 -14.56 -1.60 -20.99
C ALA A 210 -13.94 -1.29 -19.62
N VAL A 211 -14.70 -1.42 -18.54
CA VAL A 211 -14.24 -1.12 -17.18
C VAL A 211 -13.11 -2.06 -16.71
N MET A 212 -13.06 -3.31 -17.21
CA MET A 212 -11.98 -4.25 -16.89
C MET A 212 -10.68 -3.99 -17.64
N ILE A 213 -10.70 -3.28 -18.79
CA ILE A 213 -9.51 -3.11 -19.64
C ILE A 213 -8.42 -2.28 -18.94
N PRO A 214 -8.66 -1.05 -18.46
CA PRO A 214 -7.61 -0.24 -17.86
C PRO A 214 -6.89 -0.91 -16.67
N PRO A 215 -7.56 -1.52 -15.67
CA PRO A 215 -6.86 -2.15 -14.55
C PRO A 215 -6.08 -3.39 -15.00
N THR A 216 -6.58 -4.13 -16.00
CA THR A 216 -5.91 -5.34 -16.52
C THR A 216 -4.67 -4.98 -17.34
N PHE A 217 -4.84 -4.15 -18.38
CA PHE A 217 -3.73 -3.76 -19.25
C PHE A 217 -2.73 -2.87 -18.54
N GLY A 218 -3.17 -1.99 -17.63
CA GLY A 218 -2.29 -1.20 -16.78
C GLY A 218 -1.38 -2.08 -15.93
N LEU A 219 -1.93 -3.13 -15.31
CA LEU A 219 -1.17 -4.11 -14.54
C LEU A 219 -0.15 -4.84 -15.44
N LEU A 220 -0.59 -5.41 -16.56
CA LEU A 220 0.26 -6.20 -17.45
C LEU A 220 1.41 -5.37 -18.04
N LEU A 221 1.11 -4.14 -18.46
CA LEU A 221 2.10 -3.23 -19.02
C LEU A 221 3.08 -2.74 -17.96
N SER A 222 2.60 -2.43 -16.75
CA SER A 222 3.48 -2.09 -15.62
C SER A 222 4.41 -3.26 -15.28
N ASN A 223 3.91 -4.49 -15.24
CA ASN A 223 4.73 -5.68 -15.01
C ASN A 223 5.79 -5.89 -16.12
N ALA A 224 5.42 -5.64 -17.39
CA ALA A 224 6.34 -5.74 -18.52
C ALA A 224 7.43 -4.66 -18.47
N VAL A 225 7.07 -3.40 -18.23
CA VAL A 225 8.02 -2.27 -18.18
C VAL A 225 8.95 -2.37 -16.98
N THR A 226 8.44 -2.76 -15.82
CA THR A 226 9.26 -2.97 -14.61
C THR A 226 10.19 -4.16 -14.75
N THR A 227 9.78 -5.20 -15.48
CA THR A 227 10.64 -6.32 -15.88
C THR A 227 11.76 -5.86 -16.82
N TYR A 228 11.41 -5.11 -17.87
CA TYR A 228 12.38 -4.55 -18.82
C TYR A 228 13.39 -3.61 -18.14
N ARG A 229 12.94 -2.79 -17.18
CA ARG A 229 13.79 -1.90 -16.39
C ARG A 229 14.63 -2.60 -15.32
N GLY A 230 14.47 -3.92 -15.16
CA GLY A 230 15.29 -4.72 -14.27
C GLY A 230 15.03 -4.48 -12.78
N LEU A 231 13.82 -4.07 -12.39
CA LEU A 231 13.45 -3.93 -10.97
C LEU A 231 13.51 -5.29 -10.26
N LYS A 232 13.62 -5.31 -8.93
CA LYS A 232 13.55 -6.57 -8.16
C LYS A 232 12.14 -7.15 -8.24
N LYS A 233 12.00 -8.46 -8.14
CA LYS A 233 10.69 -9.12 -8.31
C LYS A 233 9.59 -8.57 -7.39
N PRO A 234 9.83 -8.35 -6.08
CA PRO A 234 8.80 -7.77 -5.21
C PRO A 234 8.42 -6.33 -5.60
N GLU A 235 9.38 -5.55 -6.10
CA GLU A 235 9.15 -4.18 -6.58
C GLU A 235 8.30 -4.16 -7.86
N ARG A 236 8.50 -5.13 -8.77
CA ARG A 236 7.68 -5.30 -9.98
C ARG A 236 6.22 -5.58 -9.61
N VAL A 237 6.01 -6.47 -8.65
CA VAL A 237 4.67 -6.81 -8.14
C VAL A 237 4.01 -5.56 -7.57
N THR A 238 4.72 -4.83 -6.69
CA THR A 238 4.22 -3.57 -6.12
C THR A 238 3.85 -2.54 -7.19
N ALA A 239 4.73 -2.26 -8.14
CA ALA A 239 4.45 -1.27 -9.18
C ALA A 239 3.26 -1.67 -10.08
N SER A 240 3.07 -2.97 -10.30
CA SER A 240 1.95 -3.51 -11.08
C SER A 240 0.62 -3.38 -10.32
N ILE A 241 0.63 -3.69 -9.02
CA ILE A 241 -0.51 -3.47 -8.12
C ILE A 241 -0.87 -1.99 -8.09
N GLU A 242 0.11 -1.11 -7.85
CA GLU A 242 -0.11 0.33 -7.74
C GLU A 242 -0.70 0.94 -9.01
N THR A 243 -0.27 0.47 -10.19
CA THR A 243 -0.82 0.95 -11.47
C THR A 243 -2.29 0.56 -11.64
N SER A 244 -2.68 -0.63 -11.18
CA SER A 244 -4.05 -1.13 -11.33
C SER A 244 -5.00 -0.57 -10.27
N ALA A 245 -4.51 -0.51 -9.03
CA ALA A 245 -5.25 -0.12 -7.83
C ALA A 245 -5.45 1.39 -7.73
N GLN A 246 -6.52 1.85 -8.35
CA GLN A 246 -6.92 3.26 -8.28
C GLN A 246 -7.77 3.56 -7.05
N ASN A 247 -7.73 4.83 -6.66
CA ASN A 247 -8.58 5.30 -5.58
C ASN A 247 -10.02 5.55 -6.05
N CYS A 248 -10.83 4.50 -6.06
CA CYS A 248 -12.25 4.60 -6.40
C CYS A 248 -13.04 5.54 -5.45
N ALA A 249 -12.58 5.77 -4.23
CA ALA A 249 -13.29 6.65 -3.29
C ALA A 249 -13.19 8.13 -3.71
N ILE A 250 -12.11 8.55 -4.39
CA ILE A 250 -12.03 9.88 -5.03
C ILE A 250 -13.08 9.98 -6.13
N ALA A 251 -13.16 8.99 -7.03
CA ALA A 251 -14.14 9.00 -8.12
C ALA A 251 -15.59 8.97 -7.61
N ILE A 252 -15.89 8.12 -6.62
CA ILE A 252 -17.21 8.08 -5.97
C ILE A 252 -17.55 9.44 -5.37
N SER A 253 -16.60 10.09 -4.71
CA SER A 253 -16.86 11.41 -4.18
C SER A 253 -17.14 12.43 -5.28
N VAL A 254 -16.36 12.44 -6.36
CA VAL A 254 -16.62 13.35 -7.47
C VAL A 254 -18.04 13.13 -7.98
N ALA A 255 -18.47 11.87 -8.16
CA ALA A 255 -19.83 11.58 -8.57
C ALA A 255 -20.88 12.18 -7.62
N LEU A 256 -20.72 11.97 -6.30
CA LEU A 256 -21.62 12.49 -5.27
C LEU A 256 -21.68 14.01 -5.17
N THR A 257 -20.63 14.69 -5.61
CA THR A 257 -20.57 16.16 -5.59
C THR A 257 -21.11 16.78 -6.88
N MET A 258 -20.96 16.09 -8.01
CA MET A 258 -21.22 16.66 -9.33
C MET A 258 -22.57 16.25 -9.93
N PHE A 259 -23.09 15.07 -9.56
CA PHE A 259 -24.30 14.52 -10.15
C PHE A 259 -25.40 14.35 -9.10
N ASN A 260 -26.65 14.37 -9.56
CA ASN A 260 -27.84 14.16 -8.73
C ASN A 260 -28.83 13.25 -9.46
N GLY A 261 -29.74 12.62 -8.72
CA GLY A 261 -30.80 11.78 -9.31
C GLY A 261 -30.25 10.58 -10.07
N GLN A 262 -30.72 10.38 -11.30
CA GLN A 262 -30.38 9.23 -12.15
C GLN A 262 -28.90 9.26 -12.59
N ASP A 263 -28.39 10.41 -12.99
CA ASP A 263 -26.98 10.59 -13.39
C ASP A 263 -26.02 10.21 -12.25
N LEU A 264 -26.40 10.46 -10.99
CA LEU A 264 -25.58 10.04 -9.85
C LEU A 264 -25.47 8.51 -9.74
N ALA A 265 -26.59 7.82 -9.93
CA ALA A 265 -26.63 6.37 -9.84
C ALA A 265 -25.80 5.72 -10.97
N GLU A 266 -25.89 6.24 -12.20
CA GLU A 266 -25.06 5.79 -13.31
C GLU A 266 -23.57 6.10 -13.08
N ALA A 267 -23.25 7.31 -12.63
CA ALA A 267 -21.87 7.72 -12.37
C ALA A 267 -21.17 6.84 -11.32
N ILE A 268 -21.91 6.36 -10.30
CA ILE A 268 -21.38 5.48 -9.25
C ILE A 268 -21.10 4.06 -9.78
N CYS A 269 -21.80 3.60 -10.82
CA CYS A 269 -21.60 2.25 -11.37
C CYS A 269 -20.15 2.03 -11.83
N VAL A 270 -19.55 3.02 -12.49
CA VAL A 270 -18.18 2.92 -13.03
C VAL A 270 -17.13 2.65 -11.95
N PRO A 271 -16.93 3.50 -10.92
CA PRO A 271 -15.95 3.23 -9.88
C PRO A 271 -16.26 1.97 -9.06
N PHE A 272 -17.54 1.59 -8.93
CA PHE A 272 -17.93 0.33 -8.29
C PHE A 272 -17.44 -0.89 -9.08
N PHE A 273 -17.80 -0.99 -10.35
CA PHE A 273 -17.38 -2.11 -11.20
C PHE A 273 -15.87 -2.10 -11.47
N TYR A 274 -15.24 -0.93 -11.56
CA TYR A 274 -13.78 -0.81 -11.64
C TYR A 274 -13.13 -1.38 -10.39
N GLY A 275 -13.66 -1.07 -9.20
CA GLY A 275 -13.20 -1.62 -7.94
C GLY A 275 -13.28 -3.15 -7.93
N LEU A 276 -14.43 -3.72 -8.31
CA LEU A 276 -14.61 -5.18 -8.40
C LEU A 276 -13.63 -5.82 -9.40
N ALA A 277 -13.50 -5.24 -10.59
CA ALA A 277 -12.57 -5.69 -11.62
C ALA A 277 -11.13 -5.70 -11.09
N THR A 278 -10.73 -4.62 -10.42
CA THR A 278 -9.41 -4.46 -9.83
C THR A 278 -9.14 -5.51 -8.76
N PHE A 279 -10.09 -5.79 -7.87
CA PHE A 279 -9.96 -6.85 -6.86
C PHE A 279 -9.73 -8.23 -7.49
N LEU A 280 -10.46 -8.57 -8.56
CA LEU A 280 -10.29 -9.84 -9.28
C LEU A 280 -8.95 -9.91 -10.02
N VAL A 281 -8.59 -8.85 -10.75
CA VAL A 281 -7.36 -8.76 -11.54
C VAL A 281 -6.12 -8.80 -10.64
N ILE A 282 -6.09 -7.99 -9.58
CA ILE A 282 -4.97 -7.97 -8.64
C ILE A 282 -4.94 -9.28 -7.86
N GLY A 283 -6.07 -9.79 -7.39
CA GLY A 283 -6.12 -11.05 -6.63
C GLY A 283 -5.55 -12.23 -7.43
N THR A 284 -5.95 -12.36 -8.69
CA THR A 284 -5.41 -13.42 -9.57
C THR A 284 -3.93 -13.21 -9.87
N TYR A 285 -3.50 -11.98 -10.18
CA TYR A 285 -2.10 -11.65 -10.40
C TYR A 285 -1.23 -11.95 -9.18
N CYS A 286 -1.67 -11.56 -7.98
CA CYS A 286 -0.96 -11.77 -6.72
C CYS A 286 -0.74 -13.26 -6.42
N VAL A 287 -1.74 -14.11 -6.65
CA VAL A 287 -1.60 -15.56 -6.50
C VAL A 287 -0.58 -16.13 -7.50
N ILE A 288 -0.63 -15.68 -8.77
CA ILE A 288 0.33 -16.09 -9.80
C ILE A 288 1.74 -15.64 -9.45
N ALA A 289 1.92 -14.36 -9.07
CA ALA A 289 3.21 -13.78 -8.73
C ALA A 289 3.84 -14.46 -7.51
N TRP A 290 3.03 -14.77 -6.49
CA TRP A 290 3.48 -15.53 -5.34
C TRP A 290 3.94 -16.93 -5.73
N LYS A 291 3.14 -17.68 -6.51
CA LYS A 291 3.51 -19.02 -6.97
C LYS A 291 4.73 -19.02 -7.90
N ALA A 292 4.96 -17.94 -8.63
CA ALA A 292 6.16 -17.73 -9.45
C ALA A 292 7.41 -17.32 -8.62
N GLY A 293 7.28 -17.13 -7.30
CA GLY A 293 8.37 -16.71 -6.42
C GLY A 293 8.81 -15.27 -6.65
N TRP A 294 7.86 -14.39 -6.95
CA TRP A 294 8.12 -12.97 -7.18
C TRP A 294 7.85 -12.10 -5.96
N THR A 295 7.04 -12.59 -5.01
CA THR A 295 6.77 -11.92 -3.73
C THR A 295 7.69 -12.44 -2.63
N LYS A 296 7.87 -11.68 -1.52
CA LYS A 296 8.78 -12.01 -0.41
C LYS A 296 8.46 -13.33 0.33
N ALA A 297 7.30 -13.93 0.06
CA ALA A 297 6.88 -15.19 0.65
C ALA A 297 7.30 -16.39 -0.23
N PRO A 298 7.81 -17.49 0.36
CA PRO A 298 8.18 -18.69 -0.41
C PRO A 298 6.96 -19.32 -1.14
N PRO A 299 7.13 -19.85 -2.38
CA PRO A 299 6.05 -20.50 -3.13
C PRO A 299 5.49 -21.79 -2.50
N SER A 300 6.28 -22.43 -1.63
CA SER A 300 5.99 -23.70 -0.96
C SER A 300 5.08 -23.56 0.25
N GLU A 301 4.90 -22.35 0.77
CA GLU A 301 4.06 -22.10 1.94
C GLU A 301 2.57 -22.23 1.56
N PRO A 302 1.67 -22.54 2.52
CA PRO A 302 0.24 -22.54 2.26
C PRO A 302 -0.29 -21.09 2.24
N LEU A 303 -1.31 -20.84 1.41
CA LEU A 303 -1.83 -19.48 1.15
C LEU A 303 -2.26 -18.76 2.45
N TRP A 304 -2.88 -19.46 3.39
CA TRP A 304 -3.31 -18.87 4.66
C TRP A 304 -2.14 -18.27 5.44
N LYS A 305 -0.97 -18.91 5.41
CA LYS A 305 0.23 -18.45 6.11
C LYS A 305 0.93 -17.31 5.39
N VAL A 306 0.76 -17.20 4.06
CA VAL A 306 1.21 -16.04 3.30
C VAL A 306 0.39 -14.81 3.64
N ILE A 307 -0.93 -14.97 3.77
CA ILE A 307 -1.86 -13.88 4.09
C ILE A 307 -1.69 -13.41 5.54
N THR A 308 -1.37 -14.30 6.48
CA THR A 308 -1.28 -13.96 7.92
C THR A 308 0.10 -13.58 8.41
N CYS A 309 1.17 -13.94 7.70
CA CYS A 309 2.54 -13.67 8.10
C CYS A 309 3.15 -12.54 7.26
N SER A 310 3.65 -11.50 7.93
CA SER A 310 4.49 -10.48 7.29
C SER A 310 5.95 -10.93 7.34
N TYR A 311 6.44 -11.46 6.22
CA TYR A 311 7.80 -11.96 6.09
C TYR A 311 8.85 -10.85 6.23
N GLU A 312 8.47 -9.60 5.97
CA GLU A 312 9.32 -8.42 6.16
C GLU A 312 9.58 -8.13 7.64
N VAL A 313 8.55 -8.26 8.49
CA VAL A 313 8.67 -8.11 9.95
C VAL A 313 9.36 -9.32 10.56
N ALA A 314 9.00 -10.54 10.13
CA ALA A 314 9.60 -11.77 10.66
C ALA A 314 11.12 -11.85 10.41
N ALA A 315 11.59 -11.41 9.24
CA ALA A 315 13.02 -11.36 8.93
C ALA A 315 13.77 -10.31 9.78
N ALA A 316 13.15 -9.15 10.03
CA ALA A 316 13.72 -8.11 10.88
C ALA A 316 13.81 -8.55 12.35
N GLU A 317 12.75 -9.19 12.89
CA GLU A 317 12.75 -9.71 14.26
C GLU A 317 13.81 -10.80 14.47
N GLN A 318 14.08 -11.65 13.48
CA GLN A 318 15.14 -12.66 13.61
C GLN A 318 16.53 -12.07 13.53
N LEU A 319 16.75 -11.03 12.72
CA LEU A 319 18.01 -10.28 12.71
C LEU A 319 18.27 -9.60 14.05
N GLU A 320 17.23 -9.06 14.68
CA GLU A 320 17.33 -8.46 16.01
C GLU A 320 17.58 -9.52 17.09
N LYS A 321 16.88 -10.67 17.03
CA LYS A 321 17.08 -11.81 17.95
C LYS A 321 18.45 -12.48 17.80
N HIS A 322 19.01 -12.53 16.60
CA HIS A 322 20.33 -13.11 16.34
C HIS A 322 21.47 -12.08 16.38
N GLY A 323 21.17 -10.80 16.61
CA GLY A 323 22.09 -9.67 16.44
C GLY A 323 22.29 -8.76 17.66
N VAL A 324 21.83 -9.13 18.86
CA VAL A 324 22.03 -8.31 20.07
C VAL A 324 22.43 -9.16 21.28
N GLU A 325 23.72 -9.50 21.36
CA GLU A 325 24.48 -9.50 22.62
C GLU A 325 25.81 -8.80 22.33
N VAL A 326 25.74 -7.51 22.01
CA VAL A 326 26.93 -6.66 21.86
C VAL A 326 27.25 -6.10 23.24
N GLN A 327 28.17 -6.74 23.95
CA GLN A 327 28.87 -6.08 25.06
C GLN A 327 29.67 -4.93 24.47
N LEU A 328 29.30 -3.70 24.83
CA LEU A 328 30.10 -2.51 24.54
C LEU A 328 31.38 -2.63 25.35
N ALA A 329 32.52 -2.79 24.67
CA ALA A 329 33.82 -2.56 25.28
C ALA A 329 33.95 -1.07 25.58
N ASP A 330 34.34 -0.76 26.82
CA ASP A 330 34.65 0.59 27.28
C ASP A 330 35.72 1.22 26.37
N GLU A 331 35.36 2.28 25.63
CA GLU A 331 36.30 3.32 25.20
C GLU A 331 35.56 4.62 24.86
N ASP A 332 36.09 5.72 25.40
CA ASP A 332 35.49 7.04 25.58
C ASP A 332 35.09 7.78 24.28
N ILE A 333 33.79 8.09 24.11
CA ILE A 333 33.29 9.12 23.17
C ILE A 333 32.12 9.89 23.84
N PRO A 334 32.11 11.25 23.82
CA PRO A 334 31.20 12.06 24.62
C PRO A 334 29.75 12.07 24.11
N ALA A 335 28.84 12.21 25.06
CA ALA A 335 27.41 11.98 24.98
C ALA A 335 26.65 12.76 23.88
N CYS A 336 25.87 12.04 23.07
CA CYS A 336 24.67 12.55 22.42
C CYS A 336 23.56 11.48 22.43
N GLY A 337 22.81 11.45 23.55
CA GLY A 337 21.41 11.00 23.70
C GLY A 337 20.86 9.89 22.79
N VAL A 338 21.34 8.65 22.95
CA VAL A 338 20.62 7.46 22.50
C VAL A 338 19.72 7.00 23.64
N GLY A 339 18.49 7.49 23.66
CA GLY A 339 17.55 7.19 24.74
C GLY A 339 16.10 7.36 24.30
N THR A 340 15.63 6.60 23.31
CA THR A 340 14.17 6.49 23.06
C THR A 340 13.69 5.27 22.26
N CYS A 341 14.50 4.23 21.99
CA CYS A 341 14.06 3.08 21.20
C CYS A 341 13.93 1.76 21.98
N ILE A 342 13.65 1.80 23.29
CA ILE A 342 13.25 0.60 24.04
C ILE A 342 12.08 0.95 24.95
N LYS A 343 10.89 0.89 24.37
CA LYS A 343 9.61 0.65 25.03
C LYS A 343 8.62 0.50 23.88
N TYR A 344 8.10 -0.69 23.66
CA TYR A 344 6.78 -1.01 23.07
C TYR A 344 6.80 -2.39 22.41
N CYS A 345 6.97 -3.42 23.24
CA CYS A 345 6.47 -4.78 22.98
C CYS A 345 6.23 -5.48 24.33
N HIS A 346 5.35 -4.93 25.16
CA HIS A 346 4.66 -5.72 26.18
C HIS A 346 3.19 -5.32 26.14
N GLY A 347 2.39 -6.24 25.63
CA GLY A 347 0.95 -6.10 25.46
C GLY A 347 0.34 -7.45 25.09
N HIS A 348 0.68 -8.48 25.86
CA HIS A 348 -0.17 -9.64 26.11
C HIS A 348 0.36 -10.37 27.34
N GLU A 349 -0.56 -10.71 28.24
CA GLU A 349 -0.36 -11.22 29.59
C GLU A 349 0.60 -12.41 29.66
N ALA A 350 1.61 -12.29 30.53
CA ALA A 350 2.20 -13.42 31.22
C ALA A 350 2.12 -13.10 32.72
N ASP A 351 1.00 -13.46 33.33
CA ASP A 351 0.89 -13.54 34.77
C ASP A 351 1.92 -14.54 35.29
N GLY A 352 2.71 -14.09 36.27
CA GLY A 352 3.49 -14.97 37.15
C GLY A 352 4.99 -15.02 36.87
N VAL A 353 5.71 -13.94 37.21
CA VAL A 353 7.09 -14.09 37.69
C VAL A 353 7.23 -13.31 39.00
N ALA A 354 7.14 -14.06 40.10
CA ALA A 354 7.44 -13.57 41.43
C ALA A 354 8.95 -13.25 41.55
N SER A 355 9.24 -12.02 41.95
CA SER A 355 10.21 -11.65 42.99
C SER A 355 11.32 -12.68 43.27
N LEU A 356 12.52 -12.44 42.71
CA LEU A 356 13.77 -12.99 43.24
C LEU A 356 14.28 -12.06 44.34
N ASP A 357 13.96 -12.40 45.59
CA ASP A 357 14.63 -11.94 46.80
C ASP A 357 14.92 -13.18 47.65
N GLY A 358 16.14 -13.31 48.17
CA GLY A 358 16.42 -14.21 49.29
C GLY A 358 17.52 -15.24 49.07
N ILE A 359 18.69 -14.91 49.60
CA ILE A 359 19.75 -15.81 50.05
C ILE A 359 19.16 -16.87 51.00
N VAL A 360 19.61 -18.13 50.91
CA VAL A 360 20.04 -19.04 52.00
C VAL A 360 20.36 -20.44 51.42
N ASN A 361 21.55 -20.95 51.75
CA ASN A 361 21.95 -22.36 51.60
C ASN A 361 21.32 -23.20 52.71
N GLU A 362 20.85 -24.42 52.42
CA GLU A 362 21.00 -25.61 53.29
C GLU A 362 20.55 -26.92 52.59
N ASP A 363 21.45 -27.89 52.62
CA ASP A 363 21.30 -29.36 52.67
C ASP A 363 20.41 -30.18 51.69
N GLY A 364 21.11 -31.07 50.95
CA GLY A 364 20.95 -32.53 51.09
C GLY A 364 19.81 -33.23 50.36
N GLY A 365 20.12 -33.92 49.25
CA GLY A 365 19.25 -35.00 48.73
C GLY A 365 19.55 -35.45 47.30
N LYS A 366 20.04 -36.68 47.14
CA LYS A 366 20.21 -37.40 45.86
C LYS A 366 18.88 -37.56 45.12
N HIS A 367 18.86 -37.52 43.78
CA HIS A 367 18.26 -38.58 42.94
C HIS A 367 18.63 -38.45 41.44
N GLU A 368 19.10 -39.59 40.92
CA GLU A 368 19.21 -40.12 39.55
C GLU A 368 19.35 -39.23 38.30
N LYS A 369 20.53 -39.38 37.68
CA LYS A 369 20.77 -39.18 36.25
C LYS A 369 19.94 -40.20 35.43
N MET A 370 19.02 -39.70 34.60
CA MET A 370 18.49 -40.47 33.47
C MET A 370 19.11 -39.91 32.18
N ILE A 371 20.06 -40.67 31.63
CA ILE A 371 20.66 -40.44 30.32
C ILE A 371 19.63 -40.84 29.27
N ALA A 372 19.10 -39.88 28.50
CA ALA A 372 18.37 -40.14 27.27
C ALA A 372 19.24 -39.75 26.08
N GLN A 373 19.58 -40.74 25.24
CA GLN A 373 20.27 -40.55 23.97
C GLN A 373 19.45 -39.66 23.01
N PRO A 374 20.10 -38.86 22.15
CA PRO A 374 19.40 -37.95 21.26
C PRO A 374 18.68 -38.73 20.15
N ALA A 375 17.36 -38.59 20.09
CA ALA A 375 16.59 -38.99 18.92
C ALA A 375 16.94 -38.06 17.76
N HIS A 376 17.36 -38.62 16.62
CA HIS A 376 17.52 -37.91 15.35
C HIS A 376 16.20 -37.22 14.97
N LYS A 377 16.04 -35.96 15.36
CA LYS A 377 14.95 -35.09 14.89
C LYS A 377 15.44 -34.51 13.56
N LYS A 378 14.78 -34.88 12.45
CA LYS A 378 14.90 -34.13 11.18
C LYS A 378 14.56 -32.67 11.50
N GLU A 379 15.55 -31.78 11.47
CA GLU A 379 15.34 -30.35 11.59
C GLU A 379 14.49 -29.88 10.41
N SER A 380 13.18 -29.70 10.63
CA SER A 380 12.40 -28.85 9.75
C SER A 380 12.85 -27.42 10.00
N LYS A 381 13.56 -26.81 9.04
CA LYS A 381 13.92 -25.38 9.09
C LYS A 381 12.70 -24.57 9.51
N GLN A 382 12.87 -23.65 10.46
CA GLN A 382 11.77 -22.80 10.88
C GLN A 382 11.30 -21.96 9.67
N PRO A 383 10.02 -21.55 9.62
CA PRO A 383 9.48 -20.73 8.52
C PRO A 383 10.34 -19.50 8.20
N VAL A 384 11.04 -18.99 9.21
CA VAL A 384 11.88 -17.81 9.07
C VAL A 384 13.27 -18.12 8.51
N ASP A 385 13.85 -19.28 8.80
CA ASP A 385 15.10 -19.73 8.14
C ASP A 385 14.87 -19.93 6.63
N LEU A 386 13.68 -20.44 6.27
CA LEU A 386 13.24 -20.55 4.88
C LEU A 386 13.06 -19.17 4.24
N ALA A 387 12.52 -18.19 4.98
CA ALA A 387 12.38 -16.82 4.51
C ALA A 387 13.73 -16.12 4.29
N LEU A 388 14.67 -16.27 5.22
CA LEU A 388 16.00 -15.69 5.17
C LEU A 388 16.82 -16.27 4.01
N ASP A 389 16.84 -17.61 3.86
CA ASP A 389 17.47 -18.27 2.71
C ASP A 389 16.85 -17.82 1.39
N TRP A 390 15.54 -17.62 1.38
CA TRP A 390 14.80 -17.23 0.19
C TRP A 390 15.00 -15.75 -0.17
N LEU A 391 15.12 -14.85 0.81
CA LEU A 391 15.48 -13.44 0.61
C LEU A 391 16.91 -13.30 0.06
N LYS A 392 17.87 -14.11 0.56
CA LYS A 392 19.23 -14.20 0.00
C LYS A 392 19.18 -14.63 -1.47
N LYS A 393 18.34 -15.61 -1.83
CA LYS A 393 18.13 -16.03 -3.24
C LYS A 393 17.53 -14.94 -4.15
N LEU A 394 16.80 -13.97 -3.59
CA LEU A 394 16.28 -12.83 -4.33
C LEU A 394 17.31 -11.69 -4.55
N GLY A 395 18.55 -11.85 -4.10
CA GLY A 395 19.60 -10.85 -4.25
C GLY A 395 19.53 -9.72 -3.22
N TYR A 396 18.83 -9.93 -2.10
CA TYR A 396 18.97 -9.06 -0.94
C TYR A 396 20.28 -9.39 -0.21
N GLN A 397 21.21 -8.44 -0.20
CA GLN A 397 22.44 -8.51 0.58
C GLN A 397 22.10 -8.21 2.05
N MET A 398 22.02 -9.25 2.86
CA MET A 398 22.01 -9.12 4.31
C MET A 398 23.48 -8.90 4.70
N LYS A 399 23.83 -7.71 5.20
CA LYS A 399 25.18 -7.48 5.75
C LYS A 399 25.32 -8.30 7.03
N GLU A 400 25.89 -9.50 6.91
CA GLU A 400 26.47 -10.21 8.04
C GLU A 400 27.83 -9.54 8.32
N SER A 401 27.93 -8.82 9.44
CA SER A 401 29.22 -8.30 9.92
C SER A 401 30.01 -9.48 10.50
N PHE A 402 30.68 -10.25 9.65
CA PHE A 402 31.65 -11.22 10.10
C PHE A 402 32.94 -10.48 10.47
N ALA A 403 33.22 -10.34 11.77
CA ALA A 403 34.58 -10.13 12.24
C ALA A 403 35.26 -11.51 12.27
N GLY A 404 36.28 -11.69 11.44
CA GLY A 404 37.15 -12.85 11.50
C GLY A 404 38.10 -12.73 12.69
N ASP A 405 38.10 -13.73 13.56
CA ASP A 405 39.14 -13.93 14.56
C ASP A 405 40.44 -14.40 13.86
N GLU A 406 41.37 -13.47 13.63
CA GLU A 406 42.79 -13.84 13.56
C GLU A 406 43.29 -14.03 15.00
N THR A 407 43.34 -15.28 15.43
CA THR A 407 43.99 -15.67 16.68
C THR A 407 45.50 -15.52 16.54
N THR A 408 46.06 -14.56 17.28
CA THR A 408 47.49 -14.43 17.56
C THR A 408 48.02 -15.72 18.20
N SER A 409 48.97 -16.38 17.55
CA SER A 409 49.91 -17.29 18.19
C SER A 409 51.32 -16.70 18.08
N THR A 410 51.80 -16.14 19.18
CA THR A 410 53.22 -15.80 19.35
C THR A 410 54.02 -17.10 19.48
N PRO A 411 55.21 -17.17 18.87
CA PRO A 411 56.38 -17.43 19.72
C PRO A 411 57.62 -16.61 19.31
N GLY A 412 58.30 -16.09 20.34
CA GLY A 412 59.75 -16.21 20.50
C GLY A 412 60.70 -15.54 19.50
N GLN A 413 61.34 -14.48 19.98
CA GLN A 413 62.79 -14.21 19.91
C GLN A 413 63.54 -14.09 18.56
N GLN A 414 64.41 -13.06 18.58
CA GLN A 414 65.72 -12.89 17.93
C GLN A 414 65.87 -12.07 16.63
N GLU A 415 66.38 -10.85 16.87
CA GLU A 415 67.63 -10.28 16.35
C GLU A 415 67.79 -9.93 14.86
N MET A 416 67.99 -8.62 14.68
CA MET A 416 69.08 -7.92 13.98
C MET A 416 69.21 -7.98 12.44
N VAL A 417 69.23 -6.72 11.94
CA VAL A 417 69.73 -6.13 10.67
C VAL A 417 68.70 -5.94 9.57
#